data_AF-A0A0H2KID0-F1
#
_entry.id   AF-A0A0H2KID0-F1
#
_cell.length_a   1.000
_cell.length_b   1.000
_cell.length_c   1.000
_cell.angle_alpha   90.00
_cell.angle_beta   90.00
_cell.angle_gamma   90.00
#
_symmetry.space_group_name_H-M   'P 1'
#
loop_
_entity.id
_entity.type
_entity.pdbx_description
1 polymer ?
#
loop_
_entity_poly.entity_id
_entity_poly.type
_entity_poly.pdbx_seq_one_letter_code
_entity_poly.pdbx_strand_id
1 'polypeptide(L)'
;MAQGHSVAGADARTYFDSVVNAVSVTEVYVDGLLGALVNAEVAKENQYVRALREDLGEKMFTTWSSRLGWLGRAFEVSIAGSGAQQEMFTVIEVRNAVVHGHGKLTRRQATTLQGVLDLEKAFWDTCKVDVSGGVLSATDRTAAMVASVSARFIRQLDAAAALKHGWLSGVVI
;
A
#
# COMPACT_ATOMS: atom_id res chain seq x y z
N MET A 1 -0.81 -35.69 7.67
CA MET A 1 -2.21 -35.37 7.34
C MET A 1 -2.81 -34.67 8.55
N ALA A 2 -2.81 -33.33 8.56
CA ALA A 2 -3.41 -32.54 9.63
C ALA A 2 -4.85 -32.20 9.22
N GLN A 3 -5.81 -32.53 10.07
CA GLN A 3 -7.24 -32.32 9.86
C GLN A 3 -7.56 -30.82 9.93
N GLY A 4 -7.98 -30.25 8.80
CA GLY A 4 -8.44 -28.87 8.69
C GLY A 4 -9.73 -28.67 9.48
N HIS A 5 -9.65 -27.90 10.56
CA HIS A 5 -10.81 -27.36 11.23
C HIS A 5 -11.43 -26.27 10.34
N SER A 6 -12.58 -26.58 9.77
CA SER A 6 -13.43 -25.61 9.07
C SER A 6 -14.07 -24.67 10.10
N VAL A 7 -13.35 -23.59 10.43
CA VAL A 7 -13.89 -22.34 11.01
C VAL A 7 -13.97 -21.26 9.89
N ALA A 8 -13.92 -21.72 8.64
CA ALA A 8 -13.30 -21.03 7.50
C ALA A 8 -14.04 -19.79 6.95
N GLY A 9 -15.24 -19.45 7.42
CA GLY A 9 -16.04 -18.36 6.86
C GLY A 9 -15.87 -17.01 7.55
N ALA A 10 -15.99 -16.98 8.88
CA ALA A 10 -15.94 -15.73 9.65
C ALA A 10 -14.50 -15.23 9.86
N ASP A 11 -13.56 -16.16 10.04
CA ASP A 11 -12.15 -15.85 10.31
C ASP A 11 -11.45 -15.30 9.06
N ALA A 12 -11.70 -15.89 7.88
CA ALA A 12 -11.09 -15.44 6.63
C ALA A 12 -11.46 -13.99 6.28
N ARG A 13 -12.72 -13.59 6.50
CA ARG A 13 -13.17 -12.21 6.29
C ARG A 13 -12.44 -11.24 7.21
N THR A 14 -12.29 -11.60 8.48
CA THR A 14 -11.56 -10.79 9.47
C THR A 14 -10.11 -10.54 9.06
N TYR A 15 -9.45 -11.56 8.48
CA TYR A 15 -8.08 -11.40 7.99
C TYR A 15 -7.99 -10.55 6.73
N PHE A 16 -8.97 -10.64 5.82
CA PHE A 16 -9.04 -9.73 4.67
C PHE A 16 -9.35 -8.28 5.06
N ASP A 17 -10.18 -8.07 6.06
CA ASP A 17 -10.43 -6.73 6.62
C ASP A 17 -9.11 -6.12 7.15
N SER A 18 -8.23 -6.94 7.73
CA SER A 18 -6.89 -6.50 8.15
C SER A 18 -6.03 -6.05 6.97
N VAL A 19 -6.14 -6.71 5.80
CA VAL A 19 -5.43 -6.30 4.58
C VAL A 19 -5.95 -4.94 4.08
N VAL A 20 -7.27 -4.79 4.00
CA VAL A 20 -7.91 -3.54 3.56
C VAL A 20 -7.51 -2.40 4.50
N ASN A 21 -7.64 -2.60 5.80
CA ASN A 21 -7.30 -1.59 6.80
C ASN A 21 -5.82 -1.19 6.75
N ALA A 22 -4.90 -2.14 6.65
CA ALA A 22 -3.47 -1.81 6.60
C ALA A 22 -3.12 -0.99 5.36
N VAL A 23 -3.67 -1.32 4.19
CA VAL A 23 -3.49 -0.52 2.96
C VAL A 23 -4.10 0.86 3.12
N SER A 24 -5.33 0.97 3.65
CA SER A 24 -6.00 2.26 3.86
C SER A 24 -5.26 3.16 4.85
N VAL A 25 -4.76 2.61 5.96
CA VAL A 25 -3.94 3.37 6.92
C VAL A 25 -2.65 3.84 6.26
N THR A 26 -1.99 2.98 5.49
CA THR A 26 -0.77 3.37 4.75
C THR A 26 -1.06 4.44 3.69
N GLU A 27 -2.22 4.37 3.03
CA GLU A 27 -2.68 5.36 2.05
C GLU A 27 -2.90 6.72 2.71
N VAL A 28 -3.65 6.76 3.81
CA VAL A 28 -3.87 7.97 4.63
C VAL A 28 -2.53 8.55 5.12
N TYR A 29 -1.60 7.70 5.52
CA TYR A 29 -0.26 8.13 5.94
C TYR A 29 0.48 8.85 4.81
N VAL A 30 0.54 8.23 3.63
CA VAL A 30 1.20 8.79 2.44
C VAL A 30 0.54 10.11 2.03
N ASP A 31 -0.78 10.18 2.10
CA ASP A 31 -1.54 11.40 1.79
C ASP A 31 -1.22 12.52 2.79
N GLY A 32 -1.14 12.18 4.08
CA GLY A 32 -0.72 13.11 5.13
C GLY A 32 0.69 13.64 4.92
N LEU A 33 1.66 12.75 4.65
CA LEU A 33 3.04 13.14 4.36
C LEU A 33 3.12 14.05 3.13
N LEU A 34 2.46 13.67 2.04
CA LEU A 34 2.46 14.46 0.81
C LEU A 34 1.81 15.84 1.03
N GLY A 35 0.68 15.90 1.73
CA GLY A 35 0.03 17.15 2.09
C GLY A 35 0.90 18.04 2.98
N ALA A 36 1.61 17.46 3.94
CA ALA A 36 2.52 18.19 4.82
C ALA A 36 3.70 18.80 4.05
N LEU A 37 4.30 18.04 3.12
CA LEU A 37 5.38 18.53 2.25
C LEU A 37 4.91 19.63 1.30
N VAL A 38 3.74 19.46 0.67
CA VAL A 38 3.12 20.51 -0.15
C VAL A 38 2.94 21.79 0.67
N ASN A 39 2.37 21.70 1.87
CA ASN A 39 2.12 22.87 2.70
C ASN A 39 3.42 23.56 3.17
N ALA A 40 4.49 22.80 3.42
CA ALA A 40 5.78 23.34 3.84
C ALA A 40 6.46 24.16 2.73
N GLU A 41 6.47 23.64 1.49
CA GLU A 41 7.08 24.33 0.34
C GLU A 41 6.26 25.55 -0.11
N VAL A 42 4.95 25.50 0.12
CA VAL A 42 3.99 26.48 -0.40
C VAL A 42 3.77 27.66 0.57
N ALA A 43 4.48 27.75 1.69
CA ALA A 43 4.34 28.82 2.71
C ALA A 43 4.51 30.29 2.23
N LYS A 44 4.68 30.53 0.92
CA LYS A 44 4.72 31.83 0.24
C LYS A 44 3.55 32.02 -0.76
N GLU A 45 2.33 31.57 -0.43
CA GLU A 45 1.20 31.54 -1.39
C GLU A 45 0.79 32.92 -1.93
N ASN A 46 0.60 32.98 -3.26
CA ASN A 46 -0.32 33.89 -3.94
C ASN A 46 -1.55 33.09 -4.45
N GLN A 47 -2.62 33.77 -4.90
CA GLN A 47 -3.86 33.13 -5.37
C GLN A 47 -3.66 32.09 -6.48
N TYR A 48 -2.62 32.23 -7.32
CA TYR A 48 -2.31 31.30 -8.39
C TYR A 48 -1.85 29.93 -7.85
N VAL A 49 -0.97 29.93 -6.85
CA VAL A 49 -0.48 28.67 -6.23
C VAL A 49 -1.62 27.91 -5.55
N ARG A 50 -2.58 28.63 -4.95
CA ARG A 50 -3.75 28.03 -4.32
C ARG A 50 -4.69 27.35 -5.31
N ALA A 51 -5.00 28.02 -6.43
CA ALA A 51 -5.81 27.44 -7.50
C ALA A 51 -5.12 26.23 -8.16
N LEU A 52 -3.80 26.30 -8.35
CA LEU A 52 -3.02 25.18 -8.86
C LEU A 52 -3.05 23.98 -7.91
N ARG A 53 -3.05 24.21 -6.59
CA ARG A 53 -3.18 23.15 -5.57
C ARG A 53 -4.52 22.43 -5.66
N GLU A 54 -5.60 23.15 -5.90
CA GLU A 54 -6.94 22.55 -6.01
C GLU A 54 -7.04 21.65 -7.25
N ASP A 55 -6.52 22.10 -8.41
CA ASP A 55 -6.54 21.28 -9.64
C ASP A 55 -5.54 20.10 -9.61
N LEU A 56 -4.38 20.28 -8.97
CA LEU A 56 -3.40 19.20 -8.82
C LEU A 56 -3.77 18.20 -7.72
N GLY A 57 -4.44 18.67 -6.67
CA GLY A 57 -4.78 17.87 -5.49
C GLY A 57 -5.51 16.59 -5.86
N GLU A 58 -6.57 16.68 -6.67
CA GLU A 58 -7.33 15.50 -7.08
C GLU A 58 -6.46 14.46 -7.80
N LYS A 59 -5.55 14.89 -8.68
CA LYS A 59 -4.71 13.97 -9.46
C LYS A 59 -3.59 13.35 -8.61
N MET A 60 -3.08 14.07 -7.62
CA MET A 60 -1.98 13.63 -6.74
C MET A 60 -2.37 12.41 -5.91
N PHE A 61 -3.59 12.36 -5.40
CA PHE A 61 -4.05 11.34 -4.46
C PHE A 61 -4.85 10.20 -5.11
N THR A 62 -4.93 10.12 -6.45
CA THR A 62 -5.77 9.10 -7.13
C THR A 62 -5.22 7.69 -7.09
N THR A 63 -3.90 7.51 -7.19
CA THR A 63 -3.27 6.20 -7.32
C THR A 63 -1.97 6.12 -6.54
N TRP A 64 -1.59 4.91 -6.11
CA TRP A 64 -0.30 4.65 -5.47
C TRP A 64 0.88 5.14 -6.31
N SER A 65 0.86 4.89 -7.62
CA SER A 65 1.89 5.37 -8.54
C SER A 65 1.94 6.89 -8.63
N SER A 66 0.78 7.58 -8.59
CA SER A 66 0.73 9.05 -8.58
C SER A 66 1.37 9.59 -7.30
N ARG A 67 0.94 9.12 -6.13
CA ARG A 67 1.46 9.54 -4.82
C ARG A 67 2.97 9.41 -4.72
N LEU A 68 3.50 8.22 -5.00
CA LEU A 68 4.94 7.97 -4.97
C LEU A 68 5.70 8.75 -6.06
N GLY A 69 5.08 8.93 -7.23
CA GLY A 69 5.64 9.75 -8.29
C GLY A 69 5.78 11.22 -7.90
N TRP A 70 4.81 11.77 -7.18
CA TRP A 70 4.88 13.13 -6.64
C TRP A 70 5.91 13.26 -5.53
N LEU A 71 5.92 12.35 -4.56
CA LEU A 71 6.95 12.30 -3.52
C LEU A 71 8.37 12.27 -4.12
N GLY A 72 8.59 11.41 -5.11
CA GLY A 72 9.91 11.27 -5.75
C GLY A 72 10.31 12.46 -6.62
N ARG A 73 9.40 12.97 -7.47
CA ARG A 73 9.75 14.03 -8.44
C ARG A 73 9.73 15.43 -7.85
N ALA A 74 8.76 15.74 -7.00
CA ALA A 74 8.58 17.10 -6.48
C ALA A 74 9.32 17.34 -5.16
N PHE A 75 9.48 16.29 -4.33
CA PHE A 75 10.05 16.41 -2.99
C PHE A 75 11.34 15.61 -2.80
N GLU A 76 11.82 14.94 -3.85
CA GLU A 76 12.98 14.05 -3.84
C GLU A 76 12.90 12.92 -2.79
N VAL A 77 11.68 12.58 -2.34
CA VAL A 77 11.41 11.50 -1.38
C VAL A 77 11.09 10.25 -2.18
N SER A 78 12.07 9.36 -2.32
CA SER A 78 11.93 8.15 -3.11
C SER A 78 12.48 6.93 -2.40
N ILE A 79 11.68 5.87 -2.39
CA ILE A 79 12.07 4.51 -2.04
C ILE A 79 11.96 3.58 -3.26
N ALA A 80 12.04 4.16 -4.46
CA ALA A 80 11.93 3.45 -5.73
C ALA A 80 12.87 2.25 -5.80
N GLY A 81 12.32 1.07 -6.11
CA GLY A 81 13.10 -0.16 -6.26
C GLY A 81 13.49 -0.84 -4.94
N SER A 82 13.12 -0.26 -3.78
CA SER A 82 13.29 -0.93 -2.50
C SER A 82 12.43 -2.17 -2.39
N GLY A 83 12.90 -3.15 -1.60
CA GLY A 83 12.11 -4.34 -1.26
C GLY A 83 10.80 -3.97 -0.56
N ALA A 84 10.80 -2.96 0.31
CA ALA A 84 9.59 -2.54 1.03
C ALA A 84 8.51 -1.98 0.10
N GLN A 85 8.88 -1.24 -0.96
CA GLN A 85 7.92 -0.80 -1.97
C GLN A 85 7.32 -1.99 -2.73
N GLN A 86 8.16 -2.93 -3.16
CA GLN A 86 7.70 -4.12 -3.89
C GLN A 86 6.74 -4.95 -3.03
N GLU A 87 7.11 -5.21 -1.77
CA GLU A 87 6.26 -5.91 -0.80
C GLU A 87 4.94 -5.18 -0.59
N MET A 88 4.96 -3.85 -0.42
CA MET A 88 3.74 -3.07 -0.23
C MET A 88 2.84 -3.12 -1.48
N PHE A 89 3.41 -3.10 -2.68
CA PHE A 89 2.66 -3.23 -3.92
C PHE A 89 1.99 -4.61 -4.03
N THR A 90 2.66 -5.67 -3.59
CA THR A 90 2.04 -7.00 -3.48
C THR A 90 0.84 -6.98 -2.52
N VAL A 91 0.94 -6.30 -1.37
CA VAL A 91 -0.20 -6.15 -0.43
C VAL A 91 -1.35 -5.37 -1.07
N ILE A 92 -1.06 -4.32 -1.84
CA ILE A 92 -2.08 -3.56 -2.59
C ILE A 92 -2.78 -4.45 -3.63
N GLU A 93 -2.05 -5.33 -4.31
CA GLU A 93 -2.64 -6.30 -5.24
C GLU A 93 -3.57 -7.28 -4.54
N VAL A 94 -3.23 -7.75 -3.33
CA VAL A 94 -4.16 -8.54 -2.50
C VAL A 94 -5.40 -7.73 -2.14
N ARG A 95 -5.24 -6.48 -1.68
CA ARG A 95 -6.37 -5.59 -1.37
C ARG A 95 -7.27 -5.39 -2.60
N ASN A 96 -6.71 -5.26 -3.79
CA ASN A 96 -7.47 -5.14 -5.03
C ASN A 96 -8.28 -6.42 -5.33
N ALA A 97 -7.68 -7.60 -5.13
CA ALA A 97 -8.39 -8.88 -5.25
C ALA A 97 -9.53 -9.01 -4.22
N VAL A 98 -9.35 -8.55 -2.99
CA VAL A 98 -10.39 -8.54 -1.96
C VAL A 98 -11.53 -7.58 -2.34
N VAL A 99 -11.21 -6.32 -2.61
CA VAL A 99 -12.19 -5.25 -2.79
C VAL A 99 -12.90 -5.34 -4.15
N HIS A 100 -12.15 -5.64 -5.22
CA HIS A 100 -12.68 -5.63 -6.58
C HIS A 100 -12.90 -7.03 -7.16
N GLY A 101 -12.21 -8.04 -6.64
CA GLY A 101 -12.36 -9.43 -7.06
C GLY A 101 -13.24 -10.26 -6.13
N HIS A 102 -13.77 -9.67 -5.05
CA HIS A 102 -14.57 -10.37 -4.03
C HIS A 102 -13.83 -11.58 -3.44
N GLY A 103 -12.55 -11.41 -3.09
CA GLY A 103 -11.69 -12.48 -2.58
C GLY A 103 -11.15 -13.41 -3.65
N LYS A 104 -11.19 -13.00 -4.92
CA LYS A 104 -10.61 -13.72 -6.07
C LYS A 104 -9.64 -12.82 -6.82
N LEU A 105 -8.74 -13.42 -7.58
CA LEU A 105 -7.94 -12.67 -8.54
C LEU A 105 -8.86 -11.88 -9.48
N THR A 106 -8.56 -10.61 -9.67
CA THR A 106 -9.29 -9.75 -10.60
C THR A 106 -9.05 -10.20 -12.04
N ARG A 107 -9.94 -9.81 -12.97
CA ARG A 107 -9.74 -10.08 -14.41
C ARG A 107 -8.38 -9.58 -14.91
N ARG A 108 -7.92 -8.43 -14.39
CA ARG A 108 -6.62 -7.85 -14.75
C ARG A 108 -5.46 -8.71 -14.26
N GLN A 109 -5.55 -9.23 -13.03
CA GLN A 109 -4.54 -10.12 -12.46
C GLN A 109 -4.51 -11.48 -13.18
N ALA A 110 -5.67 -11.99 -13.59
CA ALA A 110 -5.82 -13.28 -14.28
C ALA A 110 -5.59 -13.22 -15.81
N THR A 111 -4.85 -12.22 -16.32
CA THR A 111 -4.71 -12.02 -17.77
C THR A 111 -3.85 -13.11 -18.44
N THR A 112 -2.76 -13.55 -17.79
CA THR A 112 -1.85 -14.57 -18.32
C THR A 112 -1.55 -15.60 -17.25
N LEU A 113 -1.34 -16.86 -17.65
CA LEU A 113 -1.01 -17.94 -16.70
C LEU A 113 0.29 -17.64 -15.93
N GLN A 114 1.33 -17.17 -16.61
CA GLN A 114 2.59 -16.80 -15.96
C GLN A 114 2.37 -15.69 -14.92
N GLY A 115 1.60 -14.65 -15.26
CA GLY A 115 1.30 -13.57 -14.33
C GLY A 115 0.50 -14.03 -13.12
N VAL A 116 -0.38 -15.01 -13.28
CA VAL A 116 -1.06 -15.66 -12.15
C VAL A 116 -0.04 -16.37 -11.27
N LEU A 117 0.78 -17.26 -11.82
CA LEU A 117 1.79 -18.01 -11.04
C LEU A 117 2.76 -17.08 -10.28
N ASP A 118 3.18 -15.99 -10.91
CA ASP A 118 4.05 -14.99 -10.29
C ASP A 118 3.34 -14.26 -9.13
N LEU A 119 2.06 -13.91 -9.30
CA LEU A 119 1.25 -13.31 -8.24
C LEU A 119 1.00 -14.27 -7.08
N GLU A 120 0.67 -15.55 -7.37
CA GLU A 120 0.46 -16.56 -6.34
C GLU A 120 1.71 -16.72 -5.48
N LYS A 121 2.89 -16.82 -6.12
CA LYS A 121 4.17 -16.87 -5.42
C LYS A 121 4.42 -15.61 -4.59
N ALA A 122 4.21 -14.42 -5.16
CA ALA A 122 4.40 -13.17 -4.44
C ALA A 122 3.45 -13.04 -3.24
N PHE A 123 2.19 -13.42 -3.38
CA PHE A 123 1.18 -13.40 -2.33
C PHE A 123 1.58 -14.34 -1.18
N TRP A 124 2.06 -15.54 -1.51
CA TRP A 124 2.55 -16.47 -0.50
C TRP A 124 3.81 -15.93 0.20
N ASP A 125 4.80 -15.49 -0.57
CA ASP A 125 6.11 -15.09 -0.04
C ASP A 125 6.01 -13.83 0.83
N THR A 126 5.25 -12.81 0.40
CA THR A 126 5.12 -11.52 1.08
C THR A 126 4.08 -11.54 2.20
N CYS A 127 2.85 -11.98 1.93
CA CYS A 127 1.73 -11.83 2.87
C CYS A 127 1.08 -13.15 3.28
N LYS A 128 1.65 -14.30 2.90
CA LYS A 128 1.17 -15.63 3.28
C LYS A 128 -0.30 -15.83 2.91
N VAL A 129 -0.72 -15.25 1.79
CA VAL A 129 -2.04 -15.48 1.18
C VAL A 129 -1.90 -16.65 0.23
N ASP A 130 -2.72 -17.68 0.43
CA ASP A 130 -2.81 -18.80 -0.50
C ASP A 130 -3.78 -18.47 -1.63
N VAL A 131 -3.50 -18.97 -2.82
CA VAL A 131 -4.37 -18.83 -3.99
C VAL A 131 -4.66 -20.21 -4.55
N SER A 132 -5.93 -20.60 -4.50
CA SER A 132 -6.38 -21.92 -4.95
C SER A 132 -7.50 -21.72 -5.96
N GLY A 133 -7.25 -22.06 -7.23
CA GLY A 133 -8.21 -21.86 -8.32
C GLY A 133 -8.62 -20.39 -8.50
N GLY A 134 -7.69 -19.47 -8.23
CA GLY A 134 -7.94 -18.02 -8.27
C GLY A 134 -8.71 -17.46 -7.07
N VAL A 135 -9.06 -18.28 -6.07
CA VAL A 135 -9.67 -17.86 -4.81
C VAL A 135 -8.58 -17.63 -3.77
N LEU A 136 -8.61 -16.48 -3.09
CA LEU A 136 -7.65 -16.15 -2.05
C LEU A 136 -8.10 -16.74 -0.71
N SER A 137 -7.15 -17.23 0.07
CA SER A 137 -7.34 -17.65 1.45
C SER A 137 -6.35 -16.92 2.36
N ALA A 138 -6.86 -16.32 3.44
CA ALA A 138 -6.09 -15.58 4.43
C ALA A 138 -6.20 -16.22 5.82
N THR A 139 -5.15 -16.03 6.61
CA THR A 139 -5.03 -16.55 7.99
C THR A 139 -4.57 -15.44 8.94
N ASP A 140 -4.44 -15.76 10.22
CA ASP A 140 -3.81 -14.89 11.23
C ASP A 140 -2.41 -14.42 10.81
N ARG A 141 -1.63 -15.30 10.17
CA ARG A 141 -0.32 -14.97 9.61
C ARG A 141 -0.42 -13.88 8.54
N THR A 142 -1.49 -13.86 7.75
CA THR A 142 -1.71 -12.82 6.74
C THR A 142 -1.82 -11.45 7.39
N ALA A 143 -2.63 -11.32 8.44
CA ALA A 143 -2.80 -10.07 9.16
C ALA A 143 -1.47 -9.56 9.75
N ALA A 144 -0.71 -10.45 10.41
CA ALA A 144 0.59 -10.11 10.97
C ALA A 144 1.61 -9.68 9.90
N MET A 145 1.67 -10.39 8.78
CA MET A 145 2.60 -10.09 7.70
C MET A 145 2.27 -8.76 7.01
N VAL A 146 0.99 -8.50 6.73
CA VAL A 146 0.57 -7.25 6.11
C VAL A 146 0.85 -6.05 7.01
N ALA A 147 0.56 -6.14 8.31
CA ALA A 147 0.91 -5.08 9.26
C ALA A 147 2.43 -4.80 9.28
N SER A 148 3.24 -5.86 9.28
CA SER A 148 4.71 -5.75 9.22
C SER A 148 5.21 -5.09 7.94
N VAL A 149 4.65 -5.47 6.78
CA VAL A 149 5.00 -4.87 5.47
C VAL A 149 4.64 -3.39 5.44
N SER A 150 3.40 -3.03 5.83
CA SER A 150 2.96 -1.63 5.90
C SER A 150 3.85 -0.79 6.83
N ALA A 151 4.16 -1.30 8.02
CA ALA A 151 5.02 -0.58 8.96
C ALA A 151 6.46 -0.41 8.44
N ARG A 152 7.00 -1.42 7.74
CA ARG A 152 8.33 -1.32 7.12
C ARG A 152 8.36 -0.30 5.99
N PHE A 153 7.32 -0.29 5.16
CA PHE A 153 7.16 0.68 4.08
C PHE A 153 7.12 2.10 4.63
N ILE A 154 6.28 2.38 5.63
CA ILE A 154 6.17 3.68 6.30
C ILE A 154 7.52 4.13 6.85
N ARG A 155 8.20 3.28 7.62
CA ARG A 155 9.53 3.62 8.18
C ARG A 155 10.58 3.96 7.13
N GLN A 156 10.60 3.24 6.00
CA GLN A 156 11.53 3.57 4.91
C GLN A 156 11.17 4.88 4.23
N LEU A 157 9.88 5.14 4.04
CA LEU A 157 9.42 6.40 3.48
C LEU A 157 9.77 7.58 4.39
N ASP A 158 9.61 7.42 5.69
CA ASP A 158 9.98 8.42 6.70
C ASP A 158 11.47 8.68 6.72
N ALA A 159 12.29 7.62 6.68
CA ALA A 159 13.73 7.77 6.60
C ALA A 159 14.14 8.54 5.33
N ALA A 160 13.50 8.28 4.20
CA ALA A 160 13.74 9.01 2.96
C ALA A 160 13.29 10.48 3.05
N ALA A 161 12.12 10.74 3.63
CA ALA A 161 11.60 12.10 3.81
C ALA A 161 12.47 12.91 4.78
N ALA A 162 12.87 12.29 5.88
CA ALA A 162 13.71 12.89 6.90
C ALA A 162 15.09 13.27 6.39
N LEU A 163 15.72 12.41 5.58
CA LEU A 163 17.02 12.69 4.97
C LEU A 163 16.98 13.95 4.10
N LYS A 164 15.84 14.20 3.44
CA LYS A 164 15.68 15.32 2.51
C LYS A 164 15.24 16.61 3.19
N HIS A 165 14.31 16.52 4.12
CA HIS A 165 13.64 17.70 4.68
C HIS A 165 14.04 18.00 6.13
N GLY A 166 14.82 17.13 6.78
CA GLY A 166 15.31 17.34 8.15
C GLY A 166 14.26 17.11 9.25
N TRP A 167 13.16 16.41 8.96
CA TRP A 167 11.97 16.32 9.84
C TRP A 167 12.12 15.38 11.04
N LEU A 168 13.27 14.71 11.23
CA LEU A 168 13.48 13.88 12.41
C LEU A 168 13.93 14.72 13.60
N SER A 169 12.95 15.31 14.30
CA SER A 169 13.11 15.66 15.72
C SER A 169 11.84 15.54 16.57
N GLY A 170 10.64 15.19 16.05
CA GLY A 170 9.48 15.31 16.95
C GLY A 170 8.11 14.74 16.61
N VAL A 171 7.92 13.95 15.55
CA VAL A 171 6.60 13.34 15.32
C VAL A 171 6.76 11.84 15.09
N VAL A 172 6.71 11.10 16.20
CA VAL A 172 6.32 9.69 16.21
C VAL A 172 4.83 9.70 16.53
N ILE A 173 4.00 9.24 15.60
CA ILE A 173 2.58 8.92 15.85
C ILE A 173 2.53 7.55 16.54
#